data_AF-A0A6G8CFM8-F1
#
_entry.id   AF-A0A6G8CFM8-F1
#
_cell.length_a   1.000
_cell.length_b   1.000
_cell.length_c   1.000
_cell.angle_alpha   90.00
_cell.angle_beta   90.00
_cell.angle_gamma   90.00
#
_symmetry.space_group_name_H-M   'P 1'
#
loop_
_entity.id
_entity.type
_entity.pdbx_description
1 polymer ?
#
loop_
_entity_poly.entity_id
_entity_poly.type
_entity_poly.pdbx_seq_one_letter_code
_entity_poly.pdbx_strand_id
1 'polypeptide(L)'
;MKSAFFHAFVLLVLLASCEQAPAEHAQAAVSEYVQHGMSKTGNYRAEAFYIQPFTRQDSIAYVVKMNQRNQATAAVTTVADTPQAPTADFTRRTQEHEQLLARKTDTTRIGLFVRHIYRNEDNDGTTRRDSVDAVVYPPREVTVLFTGQVELQPSSRVKAK
;
A
#
# COMPACT_ATOMS: atom_id res chain seq x y z
N MET A 1 6.43 53.57 7.16
CA MET A 1 7.21 52.40 7.63
C MET A 1 6.35 51.33 8.35
N LYS A 2 5.01 51.28 8.16
CA LYS A 2 4.11 50.27 8.78
C LYS A 2 3.65 49.16 7.81
N SER A 3 3.74 49.42 6.51
CA SER A 3 3.31 48.51 5.44
C SER A 3 4.27 47.36 5.17
N ALA A 4 5.59 47.58 5.31
CA ALA A 4 6.62 46.56 5.07
C ALA A 4 6.55 45.39 6.07
N PHE A 5 6.24 45.67 7.33
CA PHE A 5 6.08 44.64 8.37
C PHE A 5 4.86 43.74 8.12
N PHE A 6 3.77 44.31 7.59
CA PHE A 6 2.58 43.54 7.26
C PHE A 6 2.83 42.55 6.12
N HIS A 7 3.62 42.95 5.12
CA HIS A 7 3.91 42.09 3.97
C HIS A 7 4.87 40.95 4.35
N ALA A 8 5.83 41.23 5.24
CA ALA A 8 6.72 40.19 5.78
C ALA A 8 5.96 39.13 6.59
N PHE A 9 4.94 39.54 7.36
CA PHE A 9 4.14 38.62 8.17
C PHE A 9 3.25 37.70 7.31
N VAL A 10 2.62 38.24 6.25
CA VAL A 10 1.80 37.43 5.33
C VAL A 10 2.65 36.42 4.54
N LEU A 11 3.86 36.79 4.14
CA LEU A 11 4.79 35.88 3.45
C LEU A 11 5.25 34.73 4.37
N LEU A 12 5.48 35.01 5.65
CA LEU A 12 5.84 34.01 6.66
C LEU A 12 4.70 33.02 6.97
N VAL A 13 3.44 33.49 7.00
CA VAL A 13 2.26 32.62 7.20
C VAL A 13 1.99 31.73 5.98
N LEU A 14 2.24 32.21 4.76
CA LEU A 14 2.14 31.41 3.53
C LEU A 14 3.22 30.31 3.46
N LEU A 15 4.42 30.57 3.98
CA LEU A 15 5.51 29.58 4.04
C LEU A 15 5.38 28.60 5.21
N ALA A 16 4.64 28.96 6.27
CA ALA A 16 4.34 28.08 7.40
C ALA A 16 3.20 27.08 7.10
N SER A 17 2.45 27.28 6.01
CA SER A 17 1.49 26.29 5.47
C SER A 17 2.17 25.31 4.52
N CYS A 18 3.45 24.99 4.75
CA CYS A 18 4.03 23.76 4.23
C CYS A 18 3.24 22.60 4.82
N GLU A 19 2.35 22.03 4.00
CA GLU A 19 1.71 20.73 4.24
C GLU A 19 2.74 19.78 4.87
N GLN A 20 2.32 18.98 5.86
CA GLN A 20 3.21 17.94 6.40
C GLN A 20 3.74 17.12 5.23
N ALA A 21 5.01 16.73 5.31
CA ALA A 21 5.64 16.02 4.21
C ALA A 21 4.73 14.85 3.77
N PRO A 22 4.49 14.61 2.47
CA PRO A 22 3.52 13.63 1.98
C PRO A 22 3.65 12.23 2.63
N ALA A 23 4.85 11.89 3.10
CA ALA A 23 5.15 10.69 3.86
C ALA A 23 4.45 10.63 5.23
N GLU A 24 4.44 11.71 6.01
CA GLU A 24 3.80 11.75 7.34
C GLU A 24 2.28 11.59 7.23
N HIS A 25 1.67 12.26 6.25
CA HIS A 25 0.25 12.09 5.96
C HIS A 25 -0.11 10.66 5.57
N ALA A 26 0.76 10.00 4.80
CA ALA A 26 0.59 8.61 4.40
C ALA A 26 0.75 7.64 5.58
N GLN A 27 1.74 7.86 6.47
CA GLN A 27 1.91 7.09 7.70
C GLN A 27 0.69 7.20 8.61
N ALA A 28 0.18 8.42 8.80
CA ALA A 28 -0.99 8.67 9.62
C ALA A 28 -2.23 8.00 9.02
N ALA A 29 -2.46 8.14 7.71
CA ALA A 29 -3.61 7.53 7.03
C ALA A 29 -3.59 6.00 7.13
N VAL A 30 -2.43 5.37 6.93
CA VAL A 30 -2.30 3.90 7.04
C VAL A 30 -2.44 3.44 8.50
N SER A 31 -1.87 4.18 9.45
CA SER A 31 -2.03 3.87 10.89
C SER A 31 -3.49 3.93 11.32
N GLU A 32 -4.19 4.98 10.90
CA GLU A 32 -5.61 5.20 11.20
C GLU A 32 -6.47 4.10 10.56
N TYR A 33 -6.21 3.77 9.30
CA TYR A 33 -6.87 2.65 8.62
C TYR A 33 -6.70 1.34 9.40
N VAL A 34 -5.47 1.02 9.83
CA VAL A 34 -5.17 -0.21 10.58
C VAL A 34 -5.87 -0.20 11.93
N GLN A 35 -5.80 0.91 12.68
CA GLN A 35 -6.47 1.03 13.98
C GLN A 35 -7.99 0.89 13.86
N HIS A 36 -8.62 1.51 12.86
CA HIS A 36 -10.06 1.37 12.62
C HIS A 36 -10.47 -0.07 12.26
N GLY A 37 -9.59 -0.83 11.62
CA GLY A 37 -9.80 -2.25 11.36
C GLY A 37 -9.62 -3.16 12.59
N MET A 38 -9.12 -2.65 13.71
CA MET A 38 -8.90 -3.43 14.93
C MET A 38 -10.09 -3.38 15.87
N SER A 39 -10.40 -4.53 16.48
CA SER A 39 -11.40 -4.64 17.54
C SER A 39 -11.01 -3.89 18.82
N LYS A 40 -9.69 -3.72 19.07
CA LYS A 40 -9.13 -2.95 20.19
C LYS A 40 -7.95 -2.10 19.73
N THR A 41 -8.20 -0.81 19.51
CA THR A 41 -7.18 0.16 19.08
C THR A 41 -6.03 0.33 20.07
N GLY A 42 -6.27 0.12 21.37
CA GLY A 42 -5.27 0.26 22.44
C GLY A 42 -4.07 -0.72 22.36
N ASN A 43 -4.20 -1.78 21.56
CA ASN A 43 -3.20 -2.82 21.41
C ASN A 43 -2.33 -2.63 20.15
N TYR A 44 -2.63 -1.62 19.34
CA TYR A 44 -1.82 -1.22 18.19
C TYR A 44 -0.50 -0.61 18.63
N ARG A 45 0.62 -1.10 18.09
CA ARG A 45 1.94 -0.48 18.19
C ARG A 45 2.57 -0.45 16.81
N ALA A 46 2.73 0.75 16.26
CA ALA A 46 3.51 0.95 15.05
C ALA A 46 4.97 0.58 15.30
N GLU A 47 5.58 -0.22 14.40
CA GLU A 47 6.99 -0.59 14.51
C GLU A 47 7.83 -0.02 13.38
N ALA A 48 7.37 -0.13 12.14
CA ALA A 48 8.11 0.39 10.99
C ALA A 48 7.18 0.86 9.86
N PHE A 49 7.68 1.84 9.11
CA PHE A 49 7.09 2.30 7.85
C PHE A 49 8.18 2.34 6.78
N TYR A 50 7.89 1.71 5.65
CA TYR A 50 8.70 1.81 4.43
C TYR A 50 7.86 2.51 3.37
N ILE A 51 8.32 3.66 2.91
CA ILE A 51 7.56 4.55 2.05
C ILE A 51 8.35 4.80 0.78
N GLN A 52 7.69 4.64 -0.36
CA GLN A 52 8.27 4.94 -1.66
C GLN A 52 7.22 5.58 -2.58
N PRO A 53 7.64 6.37 -3.59
CA PRO A 53 6.75 6.81 -4.64
C PRO A 53 6.01 5.64 -5.27
N PHE A 54 4.72 5.81 -5.54
CA PHE A 54 3.93 4.83 -6.29
C PHE A 54 3.55 5.42 -7.63
N THR A 55 3.92 4.74 -8.70
CA THR A 55 3.74 5.20 -10.09
C THR A 55 2.58 4.49 -10.78
N ARG A 56 2.15 5.03 -11.93
CA ARG A 56 1.15 4.34 -12.77
C ARG A 56 1.66 2.99 -13.28
N GLN A 57 2.97 2.86 -13.54
CA GLN A 57 3.56 1.58 -13.88
C GLN A 57 3.45 0.56 -12.74
N ASP A 58 3.68 0.98 -11.49
CA ASP A 58 3.59 0.10 -10.32
C ASP A 58 2.16 -0.45 -10.13
N SER A 59 1.14 0.36 -10.40
CA SER A 59 -0.26 -0.09 -10.33
C SER A 59 -0.59 -1.14 -11.39
N ILE A 60 -0.06 -0.98 -12.61
CA ILE A 60 -0.20 -1.99 -13.67
C ILE A 60 0.52 -3.28 -13.26
N ALA A 61 1.76 -3.18 -12.77
CA ALA A 61 2.53 -4.34 -12.31
C ALA A 61 1.81 -5.11 -11.19
N TYR A 62 1.18 -4.38 -10.27
CA TYR A 62 0.36 -4.98 -9.22
C TYR A 62 -0.86 -5.72 -9.78
N VAL A 63 -1.62 -5.12 -10.70
CA VAL A 63 -2.78 -5.77 -11.34
C VAL A 63 -2.36 -7.03 -12.10
N VAL A 64 -1.25 -6.98 -12.83
CA VAL A 64 -0.68 -8.16 -13.51
C VAL A 64 -0.34 -9.25 -12.51
N LYS A 65 0.35 -8.92 -11.41
CA LYS A 65 0.69 -9.87 -10.34
C LYS A 65 -0.57 -10.50 -9.71
N MET A 66 -1.62 -9.72 -9.47
CA MET A 66 -2.87 -10.22 -8.93
C MET A 66 -3.60 -11.15 -9.90
N ASN A 67 -3.64 -10.82 -11.19
CA ASN A 67 -4.21 -11.68 -12.21
C ASN A 67 -3.43 -13.00 -12.34
N GLN A 68 -2.10 -12.97 -12.29
CA GLN A 68 -1.28 -14.19 -12.29
C GLN A 68 -1.57 -15.07 -11.07
N ARG A 69 -1.68 -14.48 -9.87
CA ARG A 69 -2.06 -15.22 -8.65
C ARG A 69 -3.43 -15.88 -8.81
N ASN A 70 -4.42 -15.15 -9.34
CA ASN A 70 -5.76 -15.68 -9.55
C ASN A 70 -5.78 -16.82 -10.58
N GLN A 71 -4.98 -16.72 -11.65
CA GLN A 71 -4.83 -17.80 -12.64
C GLN A 71 -4.14 -19.03 -12.05
N ALA A 72 -3.11 -18.85 -11.22
CA ALA A 72 -2.47 -19.97 -10.51
C ALA A 72 -3.46 -20.69 -9.59
N THR A 73 -4.33 -19.97 -8.89
CA THR A 73 -5.40 -20.56 -8.08
C THR A 73 -6.43 -21.30 -8.95
N ALA A 74 -6.79 -20.75 -10.12
CA ALA A 74 -7.71 -21.40 -11.05
C ALA A 74 -7.12 -22.70 -11.66
N ALA A 75 -5.82 -22.72 -11.94
CA ALA A 75 -5.14 -23.89 -12.52
C ALA A 75 -5.10 -25.11 -11.58
N VAL A 76 -5.18 -24.90 -10.26
CA VAL A 76 -5.30 -25.97 -9.26
C VAL A 76 -6.67 -26.67 -9.33
N THR A 77 -7.66 -26.07 -9.99
CA THR A 77 -8.96 -26.70 -10.31
C THR A 77 -8.99 -27.10 -11.79
N THR A 78 -8.17 -28.07 -12.20
CA THR A 78 -8.23 -28.62 -13.56
C THR A 78 -9.08 -29.88 -13.58
N VAL A 79 -10.36 -29.73 -13.94
CA VAL A 79 -11.08 -30.78 -14.68
C VAL A 79 -10.38 -30.88 -16.03
N ALA A 80 -9.93 -32.10 -16.36
CA ALA A 80 -9.23 -32.40 -17.60
C ALA A 80 -10.11 -32.05 -18.79
N ASP A 81 -9.66 -31.10 -19.62
CA ASP A 81 -10.27 -30.88 -20.92
C ASP A 81 -9.24 -30.68 -22.03
N THR A 82 -9.63 -31.16 -23.20
CA THR A 82 -8.82 -31.52 -24.37
C THR A 82 -8.17 -30.29 -25.03
N PRO A 83 -6.98 -30.40 -25.69
CA PRO A 83 -6.32 -29.25 -26.31
C PRO A 83 -7.17 -28.63 -27.43
N GLN A 84 -7.84 -27.51 -27.14
CA GLN A 84 -8.51 -26.69 -28.15
C GLN A 84 -7.55 -25.62 -28.68
N ALA A 85 -7.51 -25.49 -30.01
CA ALA A 85 -6.74 -24.45 -30.69
C ALA A 85 -7.16 -23.05 -30.18
N PRO A 86 -6.21 -22.12 -29.98
CA PRO A 86 -6.52 -20.80 -29.45
C PRO A 86 -7.53 -20.08 -30.36
N THR A 87 -8.67 -19.69 -29.80
CA THR A 87 -9.70 -18.91 -30.49
C THR A 87 -9.21 -17.46 -30.70
N ALA A 88 -9.73 -16.75 -31.71
CA ALA A 88 -9.34 -15.37 -32.04
C ALA A 88 -9.41 -14.38 -30.85
N ASP A 89 -10.30 -14.65 -29.89
CA ASP A 89 -10.40 -13.89 -28.65
C ASP A 89 -9.20 -14.06 -27.71
N PHE A 90 -8.56 -15.23 -27.71
CA PHE A 90 -7.33 -15.46 -26.95
C PHE A 90 -6.19 -14.64 -27.56
N THR A 91 -6.03 -14.68 -28.88
CA THR A 91 -5.01 -13.91 -29.61
C THR A 91 -5.18 -12.40 -29.41
N ARG A 92 -6.42 -11.89 -29.46
CA ARG A 92 -6.71 -10.48 -29.19
C ARG A 92 -6.33 -10.07 -27.77
N ARG A 93 -6.68 -10.87 -26.76
CA ARG A 93 -6.32 -10.58 -25.36
C ARG A 93 -4.81 -10.62 -25.14
N THR A 94 -4.09 -11.53 -25.79
CA THR A 94 -2.62 -11.57 -25.73
C THR A 94 -2.01 -10.33 -26.38
N GLN A 95 -2.51 -9.89 -27.53
CA GLN A 95 -2.05 -8.66 -28.19
C GLN A 95 -2.37 -7.39 -27.38
N GLU A 96 -3.55 -7.31 -26.75
CA GLU A 96 -3.89 -6.21 -25.84
C GLU A 96 -2.96 -6.21 -24.62
N HIS A 97 -2.63 -7.39 -24.07
CA HIS A 97 -1.67 -7.54 -22.97
C HIS A 97 -0.26 -7.08 -23.39
N GLU A 98 0.21 -7.47 -24.58
CA GLU A 98 1.49 -7.02 -25.14
C GLU A 98 1.51 -5.51 -25.44
N GLN A 99 0.39 -4.93 -25.91
CA GLN A 99 0.26 -3.49 -26.14
C GLN A 99 0.18 -2.68 -24.83
N LEU A 100 -0.34 -3.27 -23.76
CA LEU A 100 -0.30 -2.69 -22.41
C LEU A 100 1.12 -2.75 -21.83
N LEU A 101 1.86 -3.83 -22.05
CA LEU A 101 3.27 -3.95 -21.69
C LEU A 101 4.18 -3.03 -22.52
N ALA A 102 3.85 -2.81 -23.80
CA ALA A 102 4.59 -1.94 -24.72
C ALA A 102 4.29 -0.45 -24.55
N ARG A 103 3.19 -0.11 -23.86
CA ARG A 103 2.91 1.27 -23.41
C ARG A 103 3.89 1.61 -22.28
N LYS A 104 5.07 2.07 -22.71
CA LYS A 104 6.07 2.91 -22.03
C LYS A 104 5.90 3.05 -20.52
N THR A 105 6.96 2.69 -19.80
CA THR A 105 7.41 3.17 -18.47
C THR A 105 6.76 4.49 -18.03
N ASP A 106 5.49 4.44 -17.61
CA ASP A 106 4.78 5.60 -17.08
C ASP A 106 5.16 5.75 -15.60
N THR A 107 6.22 6.51 -15.38
CA THR A 107 6.75 6.83 -14.06
C THR A 107 6.01 7.97 -13.37
N THR A 108 4.87 8.42 -13.91
CA THR A 108 4.03 9.43 -13.26
C THR A 108 3.67 8.94 -11.88
N ARG A 109 4.13 9.67 -10.86
CA ARG A 109 3.78 9.42 -9.47
C ARG A 109 2.31 9.73 -9.27
N ILE A 110 1.56 8.73 -8.81
CA ILE A 110 0.13 8.83 -8.54
C ILE A 110 -0.18 8.69 -7.05
N GLY A 111 0.80 8.25 -6.24
CA GLY A 111 0.62 8.14 -4.80
C GLY A 111 1.91 7.80 -4.06
N LEU A 112 1.73 7.23 -2.86
CA LEU A 112 2.78 6.65 -2.03
C LEU A 112 2.45 5.21 -1.71
N PHE A 113 3.40 4.32 -1.96
CA PHE A 113 3.33 2.97 -1.43
C PHE A 113 3.86 2.99 0.00
N VAL A 114 3.13 2.38 0.91
CA VAL A 114 3.46 2.27 2.32
C VAL A 114 3.39 0.80 2.71
N ARG A 115 4.53 0.24 3.09
CA ARG A 115 4.57 -0.98 3.87
C ARG A 115 4.67 -0.62 5.33
N HIS A 116 3.68 -1.03 6.10
CA HIS A 116 3.60 -0.75 7.52
C HIS A 116 3.68 -2.06 8.31
N ILE A 117 4.67 -2.17 9.20
CA ILE A 117 4.81 -3.27 10.15
C ILE A 117 4.32 -2.78 11.50
N TYR A 118 3.42 -3.54 12.09
CA TYR A 118 2.86 -3.24 13.39
C TYR A 118 2.75 -4.50 14.24
N ARG A 119 2.68 -4.26 15.54
CA ARG A 119 2.38 -5.28 16.53
C ARG A 119 0.98 -5.02 17.06
N ASN A 120 0.23 -6.10 17.21
CA ASN A 120 -1.06 -6.12 17.87
C ASN A 120 -1.01 -7.14 19.01
N GLU A 121 -1.60 -6.79 20.14
CA GLU A 121 -1.84 -7.72 21.24
C GLU A 121 -3.31 -8.14 21.19
N ASP A 122 -3.60 -9.44 21.12
CA ASP A 122 -4.97 -9.92 21.17
C ASP A 122 -5.45 -10.03 22.63
N ASN A 123 -6.73 -10.29 22.83
CA ASN A 123 -7.40 -10.34 24.13
C ASN A 123 -6.85 -11.41 25.07
N ASP A 124 -6.22 -12.43 24.53
CA ASP A 124 -5.56 -13.51 25.26
C ASP A 124 -4.11 -13.16 25.69
N GLY A 125 -3.67 -11.91 25.43
CA GLY A 125 -2.31 -11.45 25.69
C GLY A 125 -1.30 -11.94 24.65
N THR A 126 -1.75 -12.62 23.59
CA THR A 126 -0.85 -13.03 22.51
C THR A 126 -0.45 -11.82 21.69
N THR A 127 0.86 -11.63 21.57
CA THR A 127 1.41 -10.62 20.67
C THR A 127 1.57 -11.22 19.29
N ARG A 128 1.07 -10.51 18.28
CA ARG A 128 1.24 -10.83 16.87
C ARG A 128 1.90 -9.65 16.17
N ARG A 129 2.85 -9.95 15.28
CA ARG A 129 3.41 -8.96 14.36
C ARG A 129 2.80 -9.17 12.99
N ASP A 130 2.24 -8.11 12.45
CA ASP A 130 1.56 -8.10 11.17
C ASP A 130 2.18 -7.02 10.28
N SER A 131 1.86 -7.09 9.00
CA SER A 131 2.19 -6.07 8.02
C SER A 131 1.02 -5.82 7.09
N VAL A 132 0.90 -4.56 6.68
CA VAL A 132 0.02 -4.12 5.61
C VAL A 132 0.84 -3.41 4.55
N ASP A 133 0.60 -3.79 3.29
CA ASP A 133 1.07 -3.08 2.12
C ASP A 133 -0.12 -2.30 1.55
N ALA A 134 0.00 -0.98 1.53
CA ALA A 134 -1.06 -0.08 1.08
C ALA A 134 -0.52 0.99 0.13
N VAL A 135 -1.41 1.54 -0.68
CA VAL A 135 -1.16 2.75 -1.47
C VAL A 135 -2.00 3.87 -0.90
N VAL A 136 -1.37 5.02 -0.69
CA VAL A 136 -2.04 6.26 -0.30
C VAL A 136 -2.08 7.19 -1.49
N TYR A 137 -3.29 7.46 -1.99
CA TYR A 137 -3.57 8.43 -3.03
C TYR A 137 -3.92 9.80 -2.42
N PRO A 138 -3.47 10.92 -3.01
CA PRO A 138 -3.99 12.23 -2.64
C PRO A 138 -5.53 12.29 -2.83
N PRO A 139 -6.29 12.91 -1.91
CA PRO A 139 -5.81 13.70 -0.79
C PRO A 139 -5.46 12.90 0.47
N ARG A 140 -5.89 11.63 0.61
CA ARG A 140 -5.53 10.71 1.73
C ARG A 140 -6.19 9.33 1.63
N GLU A 141 -6.59 8.91 0.44
CA GLU A 141 -7.30 7.65 0.22
C GLU A 141 -6.36 6.46 0.36
N VAL A 142 -6.70 5.50 1.23
CA VAL A 142 -5.89 4.31 1.48
C VAL A 142 -6.50 3.11 0.75
N THR A 143 -5.74 2.52 -0.16
CA THR A 143 -6.06 1.24 -0.81
C THR A 143 -5.12 0.15 -0.31
N VAL A 144 -5.65 -0.86 0.37
CA VAL A 144 -4.86 -2.01 0.82
C VAL A 144 -4.61 -2.96 -0.35
N LEU A 145 -3.33 -3.29 -0.56
CA LEU A 145 -2.89 -4.24 -1.56
C LEU A 145 -2.73 -5.64 -0.97
N PHE A 146 -2.15 -5.73 0.23
CA PHE A 146 -1.88 -7.01 0.88
C PHE A 146 -1.81 -6.85 2.40
N THR A 147 -2.25 -7.89 3.12
CA THR A 147 -2.06 -8.05 4.55
C THR A 147 -1.37 -9.38 4.82
N GLY A 148 -0.47 -9.43 5.80
CA GLY A 148 0.25 -10.65 6.12
C GLY A 148 0.85 -10.64 7.53
N GLN A 149 1.15 -11.83 8.05
CA GLN A 149 1.88 -12.01 9.30
C GLN A 149 3.38 -11.84 9.07
N VAL A 150 4.06 -11.20 10.01
CA VAL A 150 5.52 -11.17 10.06
C VAL A 150 5.94 -12.05 11.22
N GLU A 151 6.81 -13.02 10.96
CA GLU A 151 7.27 -13.94 11.98
C GLU A 151 7.95 -13.19 13.12
N LEU A 152 7.42 -13.38 14.34
CA LEU A 152 8.06 -12.90 15.56
C LEU A 152 9.28 -13.78 15.80
N GLN A 153 10.49 -13.23 15.72
CA GLN A 153 11.69 -13.99 16.09
C GLN A 153 11.52 -14.54 17.52
N PRO A 154 11.75 -15.84 17.75
CA PRO A 154 11.43 -16.52 19.01
C PRO A 154 12.21 -15.99 20.23
N SER A 155 13.28 -15.22 20.03
CA SER A 155 14.05 -14.54 21.09
C SER A 155 13.35 -13.31 21.69
N SER A 156 12.19 -12.91 21.15
CA SER A 156 11.50 -11.67 21.53
C SER A 156 10.42 -11.87 22.61
N ARG A 157 10.36 -13.02 23.28
CA ARG A 157 9.49 -13.20 24.47
C ARG A 157 10.01 -12.29 25.59
N VAL A 158 9.67 -11.01 25.50
CA VAL A 158 9.78 -10.07 26.60
C VAL A 158 8.77 -10.55 27.63
N LYS A 159 9.27 -11.18 28.70
CA LYS A 159 8.46 -11.40 29.89
C LYS A 159 7.99 -10.04 30.38
N ALA A 160 6.68 -9.81 30.36
CA ALA A 160 6.09 -8.74 31.15
C ALA A 160 6.51 -8.97 32.61
N LYS A 161 7.07 -7.94 33.23
CA LYS A 161 7.48 -7.92 34.63
C LYS A 161 6.38 -7.29 35.46
#